data_AF-A0A953PS69-F1
#
_entry.id   AF-A0A953PS69-F1
#
_cell.length_a   1.000
_cell.length_b   1.000
_cell.length_c   1.000
_cell.angle_alpha   90.00
_cell.angle_beta   90.00
_cell.angle_gamma   90.00
#
_symmetry.space_group_name_H-M   'P 1'
#
loop_
_entity.id
_entity.type
_entity.pdbx_description
1 polymer ?
#
loop_
_entity_poly.entity_id
_entity_poly.type
_entity_poly.pdbx_seq_one_letter_code
_entity_poly.pdbx_strand_id
1 'polypeptide(L)'
;MRKQRHNRRVFYWLAITISILALFGECAAFPLPGGSGGRAAGQGNAQRFPVAHEHAVSWCLGFLYVTPTTIRYEVVSPARDSRHAFEIKRSEIISSGPWNRYGQLLNATEIKFGKITYHFWLMPGEADVQKGRAYTFNPPDARPAATLIAALQGGADSATAENASAETPGAVAAASVSELASNGLAPSGGKQILAAGNPPLTQQMADEAACYFAWLLETPLTNEQQVLLQRYLVGRWQKHDEEEIRGTGELAQAYEKIKQMPEAQQQLVRQEVLPANLAEFRKGSADPTGKEITRELAAIYDASHKAIAPGNPPLTRQMTDAYVEVTYFLLTEASGSTLPPLTAQIRDQWAQAIAQTYPKLPDAQRKQITQMPRLAAALRVWWPTVPENQKVQYRQTWKQSLGGAGGQVAAQSAPASTAQSGGAKTVQEMMRQSQMQHQSFMNMMDFSMKMHYSTFNSINAMGGNPYRVVNAYGNPY
;
A
#
# COMPACT_ATOMS: atom_id res chain seq x y z
N MET A 1 -10.74 -8.68 41.94
CA MET A 1 -10.34 -7.49 41.16
C MET A 1 -9.46 -7.87 39.97
N ARG A 2 -10.03 -8.34 38.85
CA ARG A 2 -9.29 -8.57 37.57
C ARG A 2 -10.26 -8.51 36.38
N LYS A 3 -10.53 -7.30 35.85
CA LYS A 3 -11.25 -7.08 34.58
C LYS A 3 -11.06 -5.63 34.08
N GLN A 4 -9.83 -5.25 33.74
CA GLN A 4 -9.53 -3.97 33.06
C GLN A 4 -8.17 -4.04 32.33
N ARG A 5 -8.14 -4.76 31.20
CA ARG A 5 -7.00 -4.80 30.25
C ARG A 5 -7.50 -5.00 28.81
N HIS A 6 -8.46 -4.21 28.37
CA HIS A 6 -8.84 -4.08 26.97
C HIS A 6 -9.06 -2.59 26.66
N ASN A 7 -8.77 -2.19 25.42
CA ASN A 7 -8.95 -0.85 24.83
C ASN A 7 -7.94 0.23 25.27
N ARG A 8 -6.71 0.13 24.75
CA ARG A 8 -5.75 1.24 24.57
C ARG A 8 -5.06 1.04 23.21
N ARG A 9 -5.63 1.56 22.12
CA ARG A 9 -4.98 1.58 20.79
C ARG A 9 -5.60 2.71 19.94
N VAL A 10 -4.80 3.66 19.45
CA VAL A 10 -5.22 4.62 18.40
C VAL A 10 -4.09 4.81 17.41
N PHE A 11 -2.95 5.39 17.80
CA PHE A 11 -1.84 5.59 16.87
C PHE A 11 -1.07 4.29 16.68
N TYR A 12 -1.22 3.31 17.57
CA TYR A 12 -0.89 1.93 17.24
C TYR A 12 -1.77 1.38 16.11
N TRP A 13 -3.08 1.64 16.06
CA TRP A 13 -3.88 1.30 14.88
C TRP A 13 -3.59 2.22 13.68
N LEU A 14 -2.98 3.39 13.86
CA LEU A 14 -2.61 4.30 12.78
C LEU A 14 -1.28 3.90 12.11
N ALA A 15 -0.25 3.68 12.93
CA ALA A 15 0.98 3.01 12.55
C ALA A 15 0.65 1.63 11.98
N ILE A 16 -0.20 0.83 12.64
CA ILE A 16 -0.82 -0.36 12.04
C ILE A 16 -2.09 -0.05 11.23
N THR A 17 -2.17 1.04 10.45
CA THR A 17 -3.02 1.10 9.23
C THR A 17 -2.22 1.61 8.04
N ILE A 18 -1.12 2.32 8.29
CA ILE A 18 0.09 2.20 7.48
C ILE A 18 0.55 0.72 7.45
N SER A 19 0.31 -0.06 8.53
CA SER A 19 0.62 -1.51 8.60
C SER A 19 -0.57 -2.47 8.55
N ILE A 20 -1.85 -2.05 8.40
CA ILE A 20 -3.01 -2.97 8.16
C ILE A 20 -3.36 -3.16 6.68
N LEU A 21 -2.54 -2.58 5.80
CA LEU A 21 -2.13 -3.32 4.62
C LEU A 21 -1.47 -4.68 4.96
N ALA A 22 -1.17 -4.97 6.25
CA ALA A 22 -0.84 -6.28 6.78
C ALA A 22 -1.63 -6.70 8.06
N LEU A 23 -2.41 -7.77 7.89
CA LEU A 23 -2.87 -8.76 8.89
C LEU A 23 -4.14 -8.48 9.74
N PHE A 24 -5.10 -9.41 9.58
CA PHE A 24 -5.95 -9.93 10.65
C PHE A 24 -5.31 -11.22 11.21
N GLY A 25 -5.38 -11.46 12.53
CA GLY A 25 -5.01 -12.75 13.09
C GLY A 25 -4.69 -12.78 14.60
N GLU A 26 -5.71 -12.68 15.46
CA GLU A 26 -5.54 -13.02 16.88
C GLU A 26 -5.81 -14.53 17.09
N CYS A 27 -4.86 -15.24 17.73
CA CYS A 27 -5.08 -16.57 18.30
C CYS A 27 -4.45 -16.64 19.69
N ALA A 28 -5.11 -17.35 20.60
CA ALA A 28 -4.72 -17.43 22.00
C ALA A 28 -3.42 -18.23 22.18
N ALA A 29 -2.56 -17.78 23.10
CA ALA A 29 -1.33 -18.47 23.44
C ALA A 29 -1.63 -19.76 24.23
N PHE A 30 -1.19 -20.90 23.70
CA PHE A 30 -0.99 -22.11 24.50
C PHE A 30 0.35 -22.01 25.26
N PRO A 31 0.45 -22.52 26.50
CA PRO A 31 1.73 -22.62 27.19
C PRO A 31 2.57 -23.73 26.56
N LEU A 32 3.75 -23.38 26.05
CA LEU A 32 4.78 -24.37 25.72
C LEU A 32 5.42 -24.89 27.03
N PRO A 33 5.59 -26.21 27.21
CA PRO A 33 6.40 -26.73 28.30
C PRO A 33 7.87 -26.41 28.04
N GLY A 34 8.56 -25.84 29.03
CA GLY A 34 10.00 -25.63 28.97
C GLY A 34 10.73 -26.97 28.94
N GLY A 35 11.61 -27.16 27.95
CA GLY A 35 12.29 -28.42 27.72
C GLY A 35 13.57 -28.27 26.91
N SER A 36 14.59 -27.64 27.49
CA SER A 36 15.96 -27.68 26.97
C SER A 36 16.57 -29.07 27.25
N GLY A 37 16.31 -30.02 26.35
CA GLY A 37 16.81 -31.40 26.42
C GLY A 37 17.00 -31.98 25.02
N GLY A 38 18.14 -32.63 24.78
CA GLY A 38 18.63 -32.93 23.43
C GLY A 38 17.73 -33.89 22.62
N ARG A 39 17.70 -33.68 21.30
CA ARG A 39 17.00 -34.56 20.36
C ARG A 39 17.84 -34.83 19.10
N ALA A 40 18.82 -35.72 19.23
CA ALA A 40 19.52 -36.34 18.11
C ALA A 40 18.82 -37.67 17.75
N ALA A 41 17.67 -37.58 17.09
CA ALA A 41 16.93 -38.75 16.61
C ALA A 41 16.14 -38.37 15.34
N GLY A 42 16.52 -38.94 14.20
CA GLY A 42 15.73 -38.81 12.96
C GLY A 42 15.98 -37.55 12.13
N GLN A 43 17.21 -37.05 12.01
CA GLN A 43 17.59 -36.18 10.89
C GLN A 43 17.66 -36.99 9.58
N GLY A 44 16.51 -37.51 9.13
CA GLY A 44 16.33 -37.89 7.73
C GLY A 44 16.54 -36.66 6.85
N ASN A 45 17.16 -36.86 5.69
CA ASN A 45 17.74 -35.82 4.81
C ASN A 45 16.86 -34.56 4.64
N ALA A 46 17.03 -33.59 5.55
CA ALA A 46 16.13 -32.45 5.69
C ALA A 46 16.62 -31.30 4.82
N GLN A 47 15.80 -30.88 3.85
CA GLN A 47 16.12 -29.72 3.01
C GLN A 47 16.01 -28.45 3.85
N ARG A 48 17.12 -27.69 3.95
CA ARG A 48 17.20 -26.42 4.67
C ARG A 48 17.17 -25.27 3.68
N PHE A 49 16.25 -24.32 3.88
CA PHE A 49 16.10 -23.12 3.07
C PHE A 49 16.33 -21.88 3.94
N PRO A 50 17.28 -20.99 3.58
CA PRO A 50 17.39 -19.69 4.22
C PRO A 50 16.20 -18.82 3.78
N VAL A 51 15.43 -18.30 4.72
CA VAL A 51 14.20 -17.55 4.42
C VAL A 51 14.06 -16.28 5.26
N ALA A 52 13.49 -15.25 4.66
CA ALA A 52 12.93 -14.11 5.37
C ALA A 52 11.41 -14.25 5.45
N HIS A 53 10.85 -14.09 6.64
CA HIS A 53 9.42 -14.15 6.90
C HIS A 53 8.87 -12.73 7.11
N GLU A 54 7.84 -12.34 6.35
CA GLU A 54 7.18 -11.03 6.49
C GLU A 54 6.33 -10.98 7.77
N HIS A 55 6.54 -9.92 8.55
CA HIS A 55 5.58 -9.38 9.51
C HIS A 55 5.07 -8.03 9.01
N ALA A 56 4.05 -7.49 9.67
CA ALA A 56 3.38 -6.26 9.21
C ALA A 56 4.29 -5.03 9.00
N VAL A 57 5.42 -4.93 9.71
CA VAL A 57 6.41 -3.83 9.64
C VAL A 57 7.86 -4.28 9.72
N SER A 58 8.10 -5.58 9.82
CA SER A 58 9.40 -6.13 10.14
C SER A 58 9.56 -7.52 9.56
N TRP A 59 10.76 -8.06 9.65
CA TRP A 59 11.11 -9.35 9.09
C TRP A 59 11.86 -10.14 10.12
N CYS A 60 11.52 -11.42 10.25
CA CYS A 60 12.41 -12.36 10.93
C CYS A 60 13.11 -13.24 9.90
N LEU A 61 14.42 -13.35 10.03
CA LEU A 61 15.31 -14.14 9.22
C LEU A 61 15.51 -15.49 9.90
N GLY A 62 15.46 -16.56 9.13
CA GLY A 62 15.48 -17.90 9.68
C GLY A 62 15.69 -19.00 8.67
N PHE A 63 15.51 -20.23 9.11
CA PHE A 63 15.64 -21.43 8.29
C PHE A 63 14.33 -22.20 8.27
N LEU A 64 13.81 -22.48 7.07
CA LEU A 64 12.73 -23.44 6.89
C LEU A 64 13.33 -24.81 6.57
N TYR A 65 12.99 -25.80 7.40
CA TYR A 65 13.38 -27.19 7.24
C TYR A 65 12.18 -27.96 6.71
N VAL A 66 12.37 -28.68 5.61
CA VAL A 66 11.34 -29.49 4.96
C VAL A 66 11.80 -30.94 4.91
N THR A 67 11.00 -31.83 5.48
CA THR A 67 11.21 -33.29 5.43
C THR A 67 9.99 -33.97 4.78
N PRO A 68 10.03 -35.28 4.49
CA PRO A 68 8.85 -35.99 3.99
C PRO A 68 7.63 -35.92 4.92
N THR A 69 7.82 -35.73 6.22
CA THR A 69 6.74 -35.81 7.23
C THR A 69 6.53 -34.54 8.07
N THR A 70 7.48 -33.60 8.08
CA THR A 70 7.44 -32.37 8.90
C THR A 70 7.91 -31.13 8.15
N ILE A 71 7.38 -29.98 8.56
CA ILE A 71 7.95 -28.65 8.27
C ILE A 71 8.27 -27.98 9.60
N ARG A 72 9.44 -27.35 9.67
CA ARG A 72 9.89 -26.63 10.86
C ARG A 72 10.49 -25.29 10.45
N TYR A 73 10.06 -24.20 11.07
CA TYR A 73 10.66 -22.88 10.89
C TYR A 73 11.43 -22.49 12.16
N GLU A 74 12.70 -22.13 12.02
CA GLU A 74 13.52 -21.56 13.10
C GLU A 74 13.87 -20.11 12.80
N VAL A 75 13.66 -19.22 13.77
CA VAL A 75 14.04 -17.81 13.67
C VAL A 75 15.45 -17.61 14.23
N VAL A 76 16.31 -17.00 13.44
CA VAL A 76 17.70 -16.64 13.79
C VAL A 76 17.77 -15.19 14.27
N SER A 77 17.08 -14.27 13.59
CA SER A 77 17.13 -12.83 13.90
C SER A 77 15.81 -12.12 13.55
N PRO A 78 15.35 -11.12 14.32
CA PRO A 78 15.86 -10.74 15.63
C PRO A 78 15.35 -11.71 16.71
N ALA A 79 16.12 -11.92 17.78
CA ALA A 79 15.80 -12.92 18.82
C ALA A 79 14.42 -12.75 19.50
N ARG A 80 13.87 -11.53 19.52
CA ARG A 80 12.52 -11.21 20.02
C ARG A 80 11.39 -11.92 19.25
N ASP A 81 11.64 -12.26 17.98
CA ASP A 81 10.69 -12.88 17.06
C ASP A 81 10.81 -14.42 17.06
N SER A 82 11.62 -14.99 17.98
CA SER A 82 11.77 -16.44 18.20
C SER A 82 10.45 -17.19 18.43
N ARG A 83 9.40 -16.50 18.91
CA ARG A 83 8.04 -17.06 19.07
C ARG A 83 7.30 -17.31 17.75
N HIS A 84 7.85 -16.87 16.60
CA HIS A 84 7.30 -17.16 15.28
C HIS A 84 7.82 -18.48 14.69
N ALA A 85 8.81 -19.11 15.33
CA ALA A 85 9.24 -20.47 15.05
C ALA A 85 8.10 -21.48 15.29
N PHE A 86 8.01 -22.52 14.46
CA PHE A 86 7.00 -23.57 14.56
C PHE A 86 7.51 -24.91 14.06
N GLU A 87 6.84 -25.99 14.45
CA GLU A 87 6.98 -27.32 13.86
C GLU A 87 5.57 -27.89 13.62
N ILE A 88 5.32 -28.38 12.41
CA ILE A 88 4.05 -29.00 12.00
C ILE A 88 4.32 -30.28 11.22
N LYS A 89 3.33 -31.18 11.20
CA LYS A 89 3.34 -32.30 10.26
C LYS A 89 3.02 -31.79 8.86
N ARG A 90 3.62 -32.41 7.85
CA ARG A 90 3.35 -32.09 6.43
C ARG A 90 1.88 -32.31 6.05
N SER A 91 1.21 -33.24 6.73
CA SER A 91 -0.23 -33.51 6.61
C SER A 91 -1.14 -32.43 7.22
N GLU A 92 -0.59 -31.43 7.92
CA GLU A 92 -1.35 -30.31 8.51
C GLU A 92 -1.35 -29.07 7.59
N ILE A 93 -0.61 -29.11 6.48
CA ILE A 93 -0.64 -28.10 5.43
C ILE A 93 -2.00 -28.16 4.72
N ILE A 94 -2.72 -27.04 4.74
CA ILE A 94 -3.97 -26.85 3.99
C ILE A 94 -3.65 -26.42 2.55
N SER A 95 -2.65 -25.56 2.38
CA SER A 95 -2.15 -25.17 1.05
C SER A 95 -0.72 -24.64 1.12
N SER A 96 0.09 -24.93 0.11
CA SER A 96 1.39 -24.31 -0.13
C SER A 96 1.56 -23.93 -1.60
N GLY A 97 1.91 -22.67 -1.88
CA GLY A 97 2.03 -22.15 -3.24
C GLY A 97 2.58 -20.72 -3.29
N PRO A 98 2.57 -20.05 -4.45
CA PRO A 98 2.96 -18.65 -4.54
C PRO A 98 1.96 -17.77 -3.78
N TRP A 99 2.45 -16.78 -3.04
CA TRP A 99 1.56 -15.91 -2.29
C TRP A 99 0.73 -15.02 -3.21
N ASN A 100 -0.60 -15.14 -3.14
CA ASN A 100 -1.53 -14.24 -3.79
C ASN A 100 -1.98 -13.12 -2.82
N ARG A 101 -1.39 -11.93 -2.94
CA ARG A 101 -1.80 -10.71 -2.19
C ARG A 101 -2.66 -9.85 -3.12
N TYR A 102 -3.95 -9.70 -2.80
CA TYR A 102 -4.90 -8.85 -3.55
C TYR A 102 -4.98 -9.13 -5.06
N GLY A 103 -4.84 -10.39 -5.49
CA GLY A 103 -4.85 -10.78 -6.91
C GLY A 103 -3.45 -10.86 -7.54
N GLN A 104 -2.40 -10.43 -6.83
CA GLN A 104 -1.02 -10.45 -7.31
C GLN A 104 -0.26 -11.67 -6.76
N LEU A 105 0.35 -12.46 -7.65
CA LEU A 105 1.36 -13.43 -7.23
C LEU A 105 2.66 -12.69 -6.91
N LEU A 106 3.14 -12.82 -5.67
CA LEU A 106 4.42 -12.30 -5.21
C LEU A 106 5.50 -13.39 -5.29
N ASN A 107 6.77 -12.99 -5.37
CA ASN A 107 7.91 -13.91 -5.28
C ASN A 107 8.15 -14.39 -3.83
N ALA A 108 7.10 -14.95 -3.24
CA ALA A 108 7.04 -15.44 -1.88
C ALA A 108 6.23 -16.74 -1.85
N THR A 109 6.60 -17.64 -0.95
CA THR A 109 5.86 -18.87 -0.68
C THR A 109 4.86 -18.62 0.44
N GLU A 110 3.58 -18.85 0.17
CA GLU A 110 2.55 -18.90 1.19
C GLU A 110 2.40 -20.34 1.70
N ILE A 111 2.38 -20.51 3.02
CA ILE A 111 2.08 -21.78 3.69
C ILE A 111 0.90 -21.55 4.64
N LYS A 112 -0.18 -22.31 4.46
CA LYS A 112 -1.37 -22.30 5.33
C LYS A 112 -1.50 -23.59 6.11
N PHE A 113 -1.71 -23.50 7.42
CA PHE A 113 -2.01 -24.63 8.29
C PHE A 113 -2.89 -24.17 9.47
N GLY A 114 -3.89 -24.97 9.83
CA GLY A 114 -4.89 -24.58 10.83
C GLY A 114 -5.58 -23.25 10.49
N LYS A 115 -5.31 -22.21 11.30
CA LYS A 115 -5.79 -20.82 11.07
C LYS A 115 -4.66 -19.84 10.75
N ILE A 116 -3.43 -20.31 10.58
CA ILE A 116 -2.24 -19.48 10.43
C ILE A 116 -1.78 -19.52 8.96
N THR A 117 -1.30 -18.38 8.48
CA THR A 117 -0.70 -18.22 7.16
C THR A 117 0.68 -17.59 7.35
N TYR A 118 1.71 -18.20 6.76
CA TYR A 118 3.06 -17.65 6.73
C TYR A 118 3.45 -17.31 5.30
N HIS A 119 4.23 -16.23 5.15
CA HIS A 119 4.78 -15.76 3.87
C HIS A 119 6.30 -15.73 3.96
N PHE A 120 6.97 -16.45 3.07
CA PHE A 120 8.42 -16.67 3.07
C PHE A 120 9.07 -16.27 1.74
N TRP A 121 10.14 -15.50 1.81
CA TRP A 121 11.02 -15.17 0.70
C TRP A 121 12.26 -16.05 0.82
N LEU A 122 12.63 -16.72 -0.27
CA LEU A 122 13.83 -17.56 -0.30
C LEU A 122 15.06 -16.65 -0.45
N MET A 123 15.97 -16.67 0.50
CA MET A 123 17.16 -15.80 0.48
C MET A 123 18.23 -16.33 -0.48
N PRO A 124 19.17 -15.49 -0.97
CA PRO A 124 20.29 -15.92 -1.79
C PRO A 124 21.08 -17.08 -1.14
N GLY A 125 21.47 -16.90 0.12
CA GLY A 125 22.18 -17.89 0.90
C GLY A 125 22.00 -17.74 2.41
N GLU A 126 22.79 -18.53 3.15
CA GLU A 126 22.66 -18.62 4.62
C GLU A 126 23.32 -17.45 5.35
N ALA A 127 24.31 -16.81 4.71
CA ALA A 127 24.95 -15.60 5.21
C ALA A 127 23.93 -14.46 5.38
N ASP A 128 22.94 -14.37 4.49
CA ASP A 128 21.87 -13.36 4.55
C ASP A 128 20.96 -13.56 5.76
N VAL A 129 20.76 -14.82 6.20
CA VAL A 129 19.99 -15.11 7.41
C VAL A 129 20.79 -14.83 8.69
N GLN A 130 22.10 -15.08 8.68
CA GLN A 130 22.96 -14.92 9.85
C GLN A 130 23.44 -13.47 10.07
N LYS A 131 23.69 -12.73 8.99
CA LYS A 131 24.29 -11.38 8.99
C LYS A 131 23.35 -10.31 8.43
N GLY A 132 22.24 -10.71 7.81
CA GLY A 132 21.29 -9.76 7.21
C GLY A 132 20.62 -8.87 8.25
N ARG A 133 20.30 -7.67 7.79
CA ARG A 133 19.43 -6.73 8.51
C ARG A 133 17.97 -7.08 8.25
N ALA A 134 17.09 -6.78 9.19
CA ALA A 134 15.65 -6.79 8.92
C ALA A 134 15.35 -5.82 7.75
N TYR A 135 14.60 -6.31 6.76
CA TYR A 135 14.22 -5.50 5.60
C TYR A 135 13.13 -4.49 5.99
N THR A 136 12.96 -3.44 5.19
CA THR A 136 11.84 -2.47 5.34
C THR A 136 10.68 -2.77 4.39
N PHE A 137 10.95 -3.54 3.34
CA PHE A 137 10.02 -3.99 2.31
C PHE A 137 10.39 -5.43 1.93
N ASN A 138 9.78 -6.00 0.89
CA ASN A 138 10.18 -7.30 0.34
C ASN A 138 11.70 -7.34 0.07
N PRO A 139 12.42 -8.43 0.44
CA PRO A 139 13.82 -8.60 0.07
C PRO A 139 13.99 -8.54 -1.45
N PRO A 140 14.71 -7.54 -2.00
CA PRO A 140 14.85 -7.35 -3.46
C PRO A 140 15.75 -8.41 -4.09
N ASP A 141 16.49 -9.13 -3.26
CA ASP A 141 17.45 -10.19 -3.53
C ASP A 141 16.83 -11.60 -3.40
N ALA A 142 15.53 -11.71 -3.10
CA ALA A 142 14.87 -13.00 -2.93
C ALA A 142 14.92 -13.86 -4.21
N ARG A 143 15.41 -15.09 -4.06
CA ARG A 143 15.40 -16.13 -5.11
C ARG A 143 13.96 -16.53 -5.49
N PRO A 144 13.74 -17.16 -6.66
CA PRO A 144 12.42 -17.63 -7.07
C PRO A 144 11.77 -18.57 -6.05
N ALA A 145 10.55 -18.23 -5.60
CA ALA A 145 9.77 -19.01 -4.65
C ALA A 145 9.44 -20.43 -5.14
N ALA A 146 9.49 -20.68 -6.45
CA ALA A 146 9.23 -21.98 -7.06
C ALA A 146 10.06 -23.13 -6.45
N THR A 147 11.33 -22.89 -6.11
CA THR A 147 12.19 -23.90 -5.46
C THR A 147 11.64 -24.32 -4.09
N LEU A 148 11.19 -23.36 -3.29
CA LEU A 148 10.63 -23.62 -1.97
C LEU A 148 9.24 -24.28 -2.07
N ILE A 149 8.42 -23.85 -3.02
CA ILE A 149 7.10 -24.44 -3.31
C ILE A 149 7.23 -25.91 -3.73
N ALA A 150 8.18 -26.25 -4.64
CA ALA A 150 8.41 -27.62 -5.08
C ALA A 150 8.83 -28.54 -3.91
N ALA A 151 9.74 -28.05 -3.05
CA ALA A 151 10.16 -28.76 -1.84
C ALA A 151 8.98 -29.04 -0.88
N LEU A 152 8.07 -28.06 -0.72
CA LEU A 152 6.86 -28.17 0.11
C LEU A 152 5.77 -29.06 -0.51
N GLN A 153 5.69 -29.15 -1.84
CA GLN A 153 4.73 -29.99 -2.55
C GLN A 153 5.20 -31.45 -2.73
N GLY A 154 6.50 -31.73 -2.59
CA GLY A 154 7.04 -33.09 -2.53
C GLY A 154 7.83 -33.52 -3.76
N GLY A 155 8.20 -32.58 -4.63
CA GLY A 155 9.17 -32.84 -5.70
C GLY A 155 10.54 -33.09 -5.09
N ALA A 156 10.92 -34.36 -4.95
CA ALA A 156 12.15 -34.77 -4.26
C ALA A 156 13.43 -34.50 -5.09
N ASP A 157 13.32 -34.42 -6.42
CA ASP A 157 14.45 -34.70 -7.32
C ASP A 157 14.96 -33.50 -8.15
N SER A 158 14.48 -32.27 -7.89
CA SER A 158 14.77 -31.10 -8.76
C SER A 158 15.65 -30.01 -8.12
N ALA A 159 16.27 -30.28 -6.97
CA ALA A 159 17.04 -29.27 -6.20
C ALA A 159 18.57 -29.38 -6.34
N THR A 160 19.08 -29.80 -7.51
CA THR A 160 20.53 -29.85 -7.82
C THR A 160 20.90 -28.90 -8.95
N ALA A 161 20.92 -27.60 -8.65
CA ALA A 161 21.50 -26.51 -9.44
C ALA A 161 21.52 -25.23 -8.56
N GLU A 162 22.46 -24.30 -8.65
CA GLU A 162 23.73 -24.20 -9.39
C GLU A 162 24.58 -23.21 -8.59
N ASN A 163 25.89 -23.45 -8.45
CA ASN A 163 26.79 -22.56 -7.72
C ASN A 163 27.97 -22.24 -8.65
N ALA A 164 27.78 -21.27 -9.53
CA ALA A 164 28.77 -20.86 -10.55
C ALA A 164 28.70 -19.34 -10.78
N SER A 165 29.73 -18.64 -10.31
CA SER A 165 29.93 -17.19 -10.51
C SER A 165 30.49 -16.88 -11.90
N ALA A 166 30.13 -15.74 -12.50
CA ALA A 166 30.69 -15.26 -13.76
C ALA A 166 30.78 -13.72 -13.86
N GLU A 167 31.74 -13.22 -14.64
CA GLU A 167 32.23 -11.83 -14.71
C GLU A 167 32.58 -11.41 -16.16
N THR A 168 32.93 -10.16 -16.52
CA THR A 168 33.25 -8.98 -15.68
C THR A 168 32.54 -7.67 -16.08
N PRO A 169 32.83 -6.99 -17.22
CA PRO A 169 32.97 -5.54 -17.13
C PRO A 169 32.18 -4.68 -18.14
N GLY A 170 31.99 -3.40 -17.79
CA GLY A 170 31.65 -2.33 -18.74
C GLY A 170 31.07 -1.08 -18.07
N ALA A 171 31.82 0.02 -18.04
CA ALA A 171 31.37 1.30 -17.52
C ALA A 171 31.63 2.44 -18.51
N VAL A 172 30.69 3.39 -18.58
CA VAL A 172 30.86 4.70 -19.23
C VAL A 172 30.25 5.79 -18.35
N ALA A 173 30.84 6.98 -18.37
CA ALA A 173 30.65 8.02 -17.36
C ALA A 173 29.63 9.10 -17.77
N ALA A 174 29.05 9.78 -16.78
CA ALA A 174 28.49 11.12 -16.92
C ALA A 174 28.58 11.89 -15.58
N ALA A 175 28.86 13.19 -15.65
CA ALA A 175 28.98 14.07 -14.49
C ALA A 175 27.61 14.64 -14.04
N SER A 176 27.58 15.35 -12.91
CA SER A 176 26.43 16.17 -12.50
C SER A 176 26.89 17.45 -11.79
N VAL A 177 26.10 18.51 -11.94
CA VAL A 177 26.46 19.90 -11.62
C VAL A 177 25.66 20.38 -10.38
N SER A 178 26.19 21.37 -9.66
CA SER A 178 25.63 21.91 -8.41
C SER A 178 24.45 22.87 -8.61
N GLU A 179 23.56 22.92 -7.61
CA GLU A 179 22.74 24.08 -7.13
C GLU A 179 21.76 24.80 -8.09
N LEU A 180 20.62 25.38 -7.67
CA LEU A 180 20.33 26.23 -6.49
C LEU A 180 18.80 26.49 -6.36
N ALA A 181 18.33 26.96 -5.18
CA ALA A 181 17.14 27.83 -4.96
C ALA A 181 15.69 27.27 -5.19
N SER A 182 14.62 27.69 -4.49
CA SER A 182 14.47 28.68 -3.39
C SER A 182 13.12 28.59 -2.62
N ASN A 183 13.13 29.13 -1.38
CA ASN A 183 12.07 29.80 -0.61
C ASN A 183 10.74 29.10 -0.24
N GLY A 184 10.30 29.28 1.02
CA GLY A 184 8.86 29.15 1.35
C GLY A 184 8.45 29.28 2.82
N LEU A 185 8.93 28.40 3.70
CA LEU A 185 8.56 28.32 5.13
C LEU A 185 9.61 27.45 5.84
N ALA A 186 10.53 28.06 6.61
CA ALA A 186 11.61 27.34 7.29
C ALA A 186 11.31 27.16 8.80
N PRO A 187 11.08 25.93 9.31
CA PRO A 187 10.90 25.72 10.74
C PRO A 187 12.25 25.74 11.45
N SER A 188 12.51 26.77 12.27
CA SER A 188 13.71 26.86 13.12
C SER A 188 13.68 25.92 14.34
N GLY A 189 12.83 24.88 14.32
CA GLY A 189 12.48 24.00 15.44
C GLY A 189 13.54 22.97 15.83
N GLY A 190 14.80 23.39 16.01
CA GLY A 190 15.88 22.49 16.39
C GLY A 190 15.72 21.91 17.79
N LYS A 191 15.70 20.57 17.91
CA LYS A 191 15.94 19.76 19.13
C LYS A 191 15.19 20.10 20.44
N GLN A 192 14.20 20.99 20.46
CA GLN A 192 13.42 21.25 21.67
C GLN A 192 12.74 19.97 22.16
N ILE A 193 13.10 19.50 23.36
CA ILE A 193 12.49 18.34 23.99
C ILE A 193 11.19 18.79 24.66
N LEU A 194 10.08 18.16 24.26
CA LEU A 194 8.74 18.42 24.80
C LEU A 194 8.39 17.47 25.95
N ALA A 195 8.92 16.25 25.92
CA ALA A 195 8.76 15.28 26.99
C ALA A 195 9.92 14.28 27.03
N ALA A 196 10.34 13.89 28.23
CA ALA A 196 11.33 12.83 28.42
C ALA A 196 10.76 11.46 28.02
N GLY A 197 11.62 10.59 27.50
CA GLY A 197 11.28 9.24 27.03
C GLY A 197 12.46 8.59 26.31
N ASN A 198 12.25 7.41 25.73
CA ASN A 198 13.24 6.75 24.89
C ASN A 198 12.60 6.28 23.56
N PRO A 199 12.76 7.01 22.44
CA PRO A 199 13.40 8.33 22.35
C PRO A 199 12.60 9.44 23.07
N PRO A 200 13.20 10.58 23.44
CA PRO A 200 12.47 11.74 23.94
C PRO A 200 11.59 12.33 22.83
N LEU A 201 10.44 12.91 23.19
CA LEU A 201 9.58 13.62 22.24
C LEU A 201 10.22 14.98 21.94
N THR A 202 10.50 15.25 20.67
CA THR A 202 10.98 16.57 20.22
C THR A 202 9.84 17.35 19.56
N GLN A 203 10.00 18.68 19.46
CA GLN A 203 9.07 19.51 18.68
C GLN A 203 9.01 19.05 17.21
N GLN A 204 10.15 18.74 16.60
CA GLN A 204 10.23 18.17 15.25
C GLN A 204 9.33 16.93 15.08
N MET A 205 9.33 15.98 16.03
CA MET A 205 8.47 14.79 15.94
C MET A 205 6.97 15.12 16.03
N ALA A 206 6.60 16.14 16.81
CA ALA A 206 5.22 16.62 16.88
C ALA A 206 4.81 17.35 15.58
N ASP A 207 5.70 18.15 15.02
CA ASP A 207 5.51 18.89 13.76
C ASP A 207 5.40 17.93 12.57
N GLU A 208 6.25 16.89 12.50
CA GLU A 208 6.20 15.83 11.49
C GLU A 208 4.89 15.04 11.58
N ALA A 209 4.42 14.72 12.79
CA ALA A 209 3.11 14.09 12.99
C ALA A 209 1.97 15.01 12.52
N ALA A 210 2.00 16.31 12.87
CA ALA A 210 1.01 17.28 12.40
C ALA A 210 0.99 17.41 10.86
N CYS A 211 2.17 17.46 10.23
CA CYS A 211 2.30 17.49 8.77
C CYS A 211 1.78 16.20 8.11
N TYR A 212 2.04 15.03 8.70
CA TYR A 212 1.46 13.77 8.23
C TYR A 212 -0.07 13.79 8.25
N PHE A 213 -0.70 14.24 9.34
CA PHE A 213 -2.17 14.31 9.38
C PHE A 213 -2.72 15.36 8.42
N ALA A 214 -2.08 16.53 8.29
CA ALA A 214 -2.49 17.55 7.33
C ALA A 214 -2.46 17.00 5.89
N TRP A 215 -1.39 16.28 5.54
CA TRP A 215 -1.25 15.59 4.25
C TRP A 215 -2.30 14.50 4.07
N LEU A 216 -2.51 13.65 5.09
CA LEU A 216 -3.43 12.52 5.05
C LEU A 216 -4.88 12.98 4.85
N LEU A 217 -5.29 14.00 5.60
CA LEU A 217 -6.64 14.55 5.61
C LEU A 217 -6.90 15.57 4.50
N GLU A 218 -5.92 15.81 3.62
CA GLU A 218 -5.95 16.77 2.51
C GLU A 218 -6.35 18.20 2.94
N THR A 219 -5.98 18.59 4.16
CA THR A 219 -6.37 19.88 4.74
C THR A 219 -5.38 20.33 5.83
N PRO A 220 -4.96 21.61 5.86
CA PRO A 220 -4.02 22.09 6.87
C PRO A 220 -4.67 22.07 8.26
N LEU A 221 -3.92 21.60 9.26
CA LEU A 221 -4.32 21.70 10.66
C LEU A 221 -4.21 23.15 11.15
N THR A 222 -5.24 23.67 11.81
CA THR A 222 -5.20 24.96 12.52
C THR A 222 -4.22 24.92 13.70
N ASN A 223 -3.82 26.09 14.21
CA ASN A 223 -2.92 26.19 15.36
C ASN A 223 -3.48 25.45 16.58
N GLU A 224 -4.79 25.57 16.82
CA GLU A 224 -5.52 24.91 17.90
C GLU A 224 -5.47 23.38 17.75
N GLN A 225 -5.59 22.86 16.54
CA GLN A 225 -5.53 21.43 16.23
C GLN A 225 -4.09 20.88 16.33
N GLN A 226 -3.08 21.66 15.93
CA GLN A 226 -1.67 21.32 16.13
C GLN A 226 -1.33 21.26 17.63
N VAL A 227 -1.76 22.25 18.41
CA VAL A 227 -1.60 22.27 19.88
C VAL A 227 -2.33 21.09 20.55
N LEU A 228 -3.53 20.73 20.09
CA LEU A 228 -4.25 19.55 20.57
C LEU A 228 -3.47 18.25 20.33
N LEU A 229 -2.93 18.07 19.11
CA LEU A 229 -2.12 16.91 18.76
C LEU A 229 -0.83 16.85 19.58
N GLN A 230 -0.10 17.96 19.70
CA GLN A 230 1.11 18.05 20.52
C GLN A 230 0.82 17.73 21.99
N ARG A 231 -0.27 18.26 22.55
CA ARG A 231 -0.74 17.97 23.91
C ARG A 231 -1.06 16.49 24.10
N TYR A 232 -1.69 15.85 23.11
CA TYR A 232 -1.92 14.41 23.11
C TYR A 232 -0.58 13.64 23.18
N LEU A 233 0.35 13.92 22.27
CA LEU A 233 1.65 13.23 22.19
C LEU A 233 2.47 13.38 23.48
N VAL A 234 2.58 14.61 24.00
CA VAL A 234 3.23 14.87 25.31
C VAL A 234 2.60 14.03 26.42
N GLY A 235 1.26 13.96 26.46
CA GLY A 235 0.53 13.13 27.42
C GLY A 235 0.75 11.62 27.27
N ARG A 236 1.11 11.12 26.08
CA ARG A 236 1.51 9.71 25.88
C ARG A 236 2.93 9.43 26.36
N TRP A 237 3.86 10.34 26.08
CA TRP A 237 5.24 10.26 26.58
C TRP A 237 5.33 10.31 28.10
N GLN A 238 4.61 11.24 28.74
CA GLN A 238 4.53 11.35 30.21
C GLN A 238 3.92 10.10 30.87
N LYS A 239 3.06 9.36 30.15
CA LYS A 239 2.50 8.07 30.59
C LYS A 239 3.42 6.88 30.28
N HIS A 240 4.59 7.10 29.69
CA HIS A 240 5.51 6.08 29.17
C HIS A 240 4.81 5.03 28.29
N ASP A 241 3.90 5.47 27.43
CA ASP A 241 3.09 4.57 26.61
C ASP A 241 3.91 4.11 25.38
N GLU A 242 4.74 3.08 25.58
CA GLU A 242 5.72 2.55 24.61
C GLU A 242 5.13 2.29 23.21
N GLU A 243 3.87 1.87 23.17
CA GLU A 243 3.13 1.56 21.94
C GLU A 243 2.96 2.82 21.05
N GLU A 244 2.64 3.95 21.68
CA GLU A 244 2.46 5.26 21.02
C GLU A 244 3.80 5.98 20.77
N ILE A 245 4.76 5.84 21.69
CA ILE A 245 6.14 6.34 21.51
C ILE A 245 6.74 5.73 20.24
N ARG A 246 6.62 4.40 20.08
CA ARG A 246 7.07 3.68 18.89
C ARG A 246 6.26 4.09 17.65
N GLY A 247 4.93 4.04 17.71
CA GLY A 247 4.08 4.33 16.55
C GLY A 247 4.25 5.74 15.99
N THR A 248 4.49 6.73 16.84
CA THR A 248 4.81 8.11 16.44
C THR A 248 6.17 8.20 15.74
N GLY A 249 7.18 7.50 16.24
CA GLY A 249 8.51 7.44 15.60
C GLY A 249 8.50 6.70 14.26
N GLU A 250 7.71 5.64 14.14
CA GLU A 250 7.47 4.91 12.88
C GLU A 250 6.75 5.80 11.86
N LEU A 251 5.74 6.56 12.30
CA LEU A 251 4.99 7.50 11.47
C LEU A 251 5.84 8.66 10.93
N ALA A 252 6.67 9.26 11.79
CA ALA A 252 7.64 10.28 11.39
C ALA A 252 8.56 9.77 10.26
N GLN A 253 9.19 8.61 10.47
CA GLN A 253 10.06 7.98 9.47
C GLN A 253 9.32 7.57 8.18
N ALA A 254 8.06 7.16 8.28
CA ALA A 254 7.23 6.85 7.11
C ALA A 254 6.92 8.12 6.31
N TYR A 255 6.59 9.23 6.99
CA TYR A 255 6.27 10.50 6.35
C TYR A 255 7.49 11.14 5.66
N GLU A 256 8.68 11.07 6.26
CA GLU A 256 9.93 11.50 5.58
C GLU A 256 10.15 10.77 4.26
N LYS A 257 9.89 9.45 4.21
CA LYS A 257 9.99 8.66 2.97
C LYS A 257 8.90 9.05 1.97
N ILE A 258 7.67 9.30 2.42
CA ILE A 258 6.56 9.75 1.55
C ILE A 258 6.92 11.07 0.88
N LYS A 259 7.44 12.06 1.61
CA LYS A 259 7.85 13.36 1.05
C LYS A 259 8.91 13.26 -0.06
N GLN A 260 9.72 12.20 -0.07
CA GLN A 260 10.74 11.94 -1.10
C GLN A 260 10.18 11.26 -2.37
N MET A 261 8.93 10.79 -2.35
CA MET A 261 8.29 10.18 -3.51
C MET A 261 7.77 11.25 -4.49
N PRO A 262 7.67 10.95 -5.80
CA PRO A 262 6.94 11.81 -6.75
C PRO A 262 5.50 12.06 -6.31
N GLU A 263 4.93 13.23 -6.60
CA GLU A 263 3.62 13.64 -6.09
C GLU A 263 2.50 12.62 -6.39
N ALA A 264 2.46 12.07 -7.60
CA ALA A 264 1.49 11.03 -7.97
C ALA A 264 1.58 9.78 -7.07
N GLN A 265 2.79 9.39 -6.68
CA GLN A 265 3.04 8.27 -5.76
C GLN A 265 2.60 8.63 -4.33
N GLN A 266 2.85 9.86 -3.87
CA GLN A 266 2.34 10.33 -2.58
C GLN A 266 0.80 10.29 -2.54
N GLN A 267 0.15 10.79 -3.59
CA GLN A 267 -1.31 10.75 -3.72
C GLN A 267 -1.82 9.31 -3.68
N LEU A 268 -1.17 8.36 -4.37
CA LEU A 268 -1.55 6.94 -4.30
C LEU A 268 -1.44 6.38 -2.87
N VAL A 269 -0.30 6.56 -2.20
CA VAL A 269 -0.11 6.11 -0.81
C VAL A 269 -1.16 6.71 0.13
N ARG A 270 -1.52 7.99 -0.06
CA ARG A 270 -2.60 8.63 0.71
C ARG A 270 -3.93 7.93 0.54
N GLN A 271 -4.36 7.66 -0.70
CA GLN A 271 -5.65 7.00 -0.98
C GLN A 271 -5.68 5.53 -0.53
N GLU A 272 -4.53 4.86 -0.42
CA GLU A 272 -4.42 3.53 0.19
C GLU A 272 -4.68 3.55 1.70
N VAL A 273 -4.03 4.45 2.44
CA VAL A 273 -4.07 4.44 3.92
C VAL A 273 -5.25 5.22 4.50
N LEU A 274 -5.75 6.26 3.81
CA LEU A 274 -6.82 7.14 4.30
C LEU A 274 -8.10 6.40 4.75
N PRO A 275 -8.68 5.45 3.98
CA PRO A 275 -9.95 4.81 4.38
C PRO A 275 -9.86 4.05 5.69
N ALA A 276 -8.72 3.38 5.94
CA ALA A 276 -8.49 2.62 7.16
C ALA A 276 -8.27 3.55 8.37
N ASN A 277 -7.48 4.61 8.20
CA ASN A 277 -7.28 5.63 9.23
C ASN A 277 -8.60 6.33 9.62
N LEU A 278 -9.44 6.72 8.65
CA LEU A 278 -10.76 7.29 8.92
C LEU A 278 -11.68 6.34 9.68
N ALA A 279 -11.60 5.03 9.40
CA ALA A 279 -12.37 4.04 10.15
C ALA A 279 -11.92 3.98 11.63
N GLU A 280 -10.62 4.07 11.91
CA GLU A 280 -10.09 4.11 13.28
C GLU A 280 -10.41 5.43 14.01
N PHE A 281 -10.30 6.58 13.34
CA PHE A 281 -10.71 7.87 13.91
C PHE A 281 -12.19 7.87 14.31
N ARG A 282 -13.07 7.29 13.47
CA ARG A 282 -14.51 7.20 13.74
C ARG A 282 -14.88 6.15 14.80
N LYS A 283 -14.08 5.09 15.00
CA LYS A 283 -14.20 4.20 16.17
C LYS A 283 -13.83 4.93 17.46
N GLY A 284 -12.79 5.76 17.39
CA GLY A 284 -12.30 6.60 18.49
C GLY A 284 -11.57 5.83 19.59
N SER A 285 -10.91 6.56 20.50
CA SER A 285 -10.24 5.94 21.66
C SER A 285 -11.18 5.66 22.83
N ALA A 286 -10.73 4.75 23.70
CA ALA A 286 -11.24 4.62 25.06
C ALA A 286 -10.53 5.53 26.09
N ASP A 287 -9.30 5.99 25.82
CA ASP A 287 -8.64 7.03 26.63
C ASP A 287 -9.30 8.39 26.32
N PRO A 288 -9.69 9.22 27.33
CA PRO A 288 -10.40 10.47 27.07
C PRO A 288 -9.68 11.44 26.12
N THR A 289 -8.35 11.58 26.26
CA THR A 289 -7.54 12.46 25.40
C THR A 289 -7.35 11.84 24.02
N GLY A 290 -7.16 10.51 23.94
CA GLY A 290 -7.19 9.78 22.68
C GLY A 290 -8.54 9.92 21.94
N LYS A 291 -9.65 10.01 22.67
CA LYS A 291 -11.01 10.15 22.14
C LYS A 291 -11.27 11.57 21.63
N GLU A 292 -10.66 12.56 22.26
CA GLU A 292 -10.63 13.95 21.81
C GLU A 292 -9.93 14.04 20.44
N ILE A 293 -8.66 13.61 20.34
CA ILE A 293 -7.88 13.73 19.09
C ILE A 293 -8.45 12.88 17.94
N THR A 294 -8.94 11.67 18.20
CA THR A 294 -9.56 10.84 17.13
C THR A 294 -10.84 11.44 16.59
N ARG A 295 -11.70 11.98 17.47
CA ARG A 295 -12.89 12.70 17.04
C ARG A 295 -12.54 13.95 16.25
N GLU A 296 -11.53 14.70 16.68
CA GLU A 296 -11.09 15.91 15.99
C GLU A 296 -10.56 15.57 14.58
N LEU A 297 -9.69 14.56 14.43
CA LEU A 297 -9.19 14.13 13.12
C LEU A 297 -10.31 13.66 12.17
N ALA A 298 -11.33 12.96 12.69
CA ALA A 298 -12.52 12.64 11.91
C ALA A 298 -13.34 13.89 11.53
N ALA A 299 -13.55 14.81 12.47
CA ALA A 299 -14.31 16.05 12.24
C ALA A 299 -13.62 16.97 11.23
N ILE A 300 -12.29 17.07 11.27
CA ILE A 300 -11.46 17.78 10.29
C ILE A 300 -11.72 17.22 8.89
N TYR A 301 -11.67 15.89 8.72
CA TYR A 301 -11.96 15.25 7.44
C TYR A 301 -13.40 15.52 6.97
N ASP A 302 -14.39 15.30 7.84
CA ASP A 302 -15.80 15.47 7.49
C ASP A 302 -16.16 16.93 7.17
N ALA A 303 -15.44 17.89 7.77
CA ALA A 303 -15.57 19.33 7.48
C ALA A 303 -14.92 19.76 6.16
N SER A 304 -13.78 19.16 5.77
CA SER A 304 -13.11 19.44 4.49
C SER A 304 -13.71 18.65 3.32
N HIS A 305 -14.24 17.45 3.57
CA HIS A 305 -14.81 16.53 2.58
C HIS A 305 -16.34 16.43 2.69
N LYS A 306 -17.02 17.58 2.77
CA LYS A 306 -18.48 17.66 2.95
C LYS A 306 -19.24 16.76 1.97
N ALA A 307 -20.20 16.03 2.50
CA ALA A 307 -21.09 15.19 1.71
C ALA A 307 -21.95 16.05 0.75
N ILE A 308 -21.95 15.69 -0.53
CA ILE A 308 -22.80 16.29 -1.57
C ILE A 308 -24.04 15.43 -1.90
N ALA A 309 -24.06 14.16 -1.45
CA ALA A 309 -25.26 13.33 -1.42
C ALA A 309 -25.21 12.30 -0.28
N PRO A 310 -26.37 11.93 0.31
CA PRO A 310 -26.44 10.90 1.35
C PRO A 310 -26.18 9.48 0.78
N GLY A 311 -25.60 8.62 1.61
CA GLY A 311 -25.34 7.21 1.31
C GLY A 311 -24.45 6.57 2.37
N ASN A 312 -24.06 5.31 2.17
CA ASN A 312 -23.08 4.62 3.01
C ASN A 312 -21.93 4.03 2.16
N PRO A 313 -20.73 4.64 2.16
CA PRO A 313 -20.42 5.96 2.74
C PRO A 313 -21.15 7.10 1.98
N PRO A 314 -21.17 8.34 2.50
CA PRO A 314 -21.72 9.48 1.77
C PRO A 314 -20.84 9.84 0.55
N LEU A 315 -21.46 10.43 -0.47
CA LEU A 315 -20.73 10.92 -1.64
C LEU A 315 -20.05 12.25 -1.32
N THR A 316 -18.75 12.35 -1.54
CA THR A 316 -17.98 13.61 -1.41
C THR A 316 -17.61 14.18 -2.77
N ARG A 317 -17.27 15.49 -2.80
CA ARG A 317 -16.82 16.15 -4.04
C ARG A 317 -15.57 15.50 -4.64
N GLN A 318 -14.63 15.08 -3.78
CA GLN A 318 -13.41 14.36 -4.17
C GLN A 318 -13.71 13.07 -4.95
N MET A 319 -14.72 12.29 -4.52
CA MET A 319 -15.12 11.07 -5.21
C MET A 319 -15.68 11.36 -6.61
N THR A 320 -16.50 12.40 -6.75
CA THR A 320 -17.02 12.81 -8.07
C THR A 320 -15.93 13.38 -8.97
N ASP A 321 -15.03 14.22 -8.46
CA ASP A 321 -13.95 14.79 -9.26
C ASP A 321 -12.98 13.71 -9.78
N ALA A 322 -12.70 12.69 -8.95
CA ALA A 322 -11.90 11.54 -9.35
C ALA A 322 -12.64 10.63 -10.36
N TYR A 323 -13.94 10.38 -10.17
CA TYR A 323 -14.75 9.62 -11.15
C TYR A 323 -14.71 10.29 -12.53
N VAL A 324 -14.94 11.60 -12.57
CA VAL A 324 -14.91 12.38 -13.82
C VAL A 324 -13.53 12.35 -14.46
N GLU A 325 -12.46 12.51 -13.69
CA GLU A 325 -11.10 12.45 -14.21
C GLU A 325 -10.77 11.08 -14.82
N VAL A 326 -11.09 9.98 -14.12
CA VAL A 326 -10.91 8.62 -14.62
C VAL A 326 -11.68 8.41 -15.92
N THR A 327 -12.97 8.78 -15.96
CA THR A 327 -13.80 8.67 -17.17
C THR A 327 -13.26 9.51 -18.32
N TYR A 328 -12.84 10.74 -18.04
CA TYR A 328 -12.34 11.69 -19.04
C TYR A 328 -11.00 11.22 -19.63
N PHE A 329 -10.09 10.72 -18.79
CA PHE A 329 -8.82 10.10 -19.20
C PHE A 329 -9.07 8.92 -20.15
N LEU A 330 -9.95 7.99 -19.77
CA LEU A 330 -10.27 6.80 -20.56
C LEU A 330 -10.93 7.15 -21.91
N LEU A 331 -11.80 8.16 -21.95
CA LEU A 331 -12.39 8.67 -23.20
C LEU A 331 -11.34 9.30 -24.11
N THR A 332 -10.40 10.08 -23.55
CA THR A 332 -9.28 10.70 -24.29
C THR A 332 -8.41 9.62 -24.93
N GLU A 333 -7.94 8.66 -24.14
CA GLU A 333 -7.11 7.55 -24.63
C GLU A 333 -7.86 6.66 -25.64
N ALA A 334 -9.07 6.19 -25.33
CA ALA A 334 -9.81 5.26 -26.20
C ALA A 334 -10.25 5.88 -27.54
N SER A 335 -10.47 7.21 -27.58
CA SER A 335 -10.80 7.93 -28.81
C SER A 335 -9.56 8.32 -29.63
N GLY A 336 -8.37 8.35 -29.01
CA GLY A 336 -7.16 8.92 -29.62
C GLY A 336 -7.28 10.42 -29.92
N SER A 337 -8.25 11.10 -29.31
CA SER A 337 -8.57 12.51 -29.56
C SER A 337 -8.38 13.33 -28.28
N THR A 338 -7.78 14.52 -28.41
CA THR A 338 -7.66 15.46 -27.29
C THR A 338 -9.01 16.08 -26.97
N LEU A 339 -9.62 15.68 -25.85
CA LEU A 339 -10.83 16.30 -25.34
C LEU A 339 -10.55 17.73 -24.77
N PRO A 340 -11.53 18.65 -24.76
CA PRO A 340 -11.34 20.01 -24.23
C PRO A 340 -11.18 20.03 -22.70
N PRO A 341 -10.13 20.69 -22.14
CA PRO A 341 -9.71 20.55 -20.74
C PRO A 341 -10.83 20.55 -19.70
N LEU A 342 -10.71 19.65 -18.72
CA LEU A 342 -11.72 19.40 -17.69
C LEU A 342 -11.87 20.58 -16.70
N THR A 343 -12.71 21.56 -17.08
CA THR A 343 -12.96 22.79 -16.31
C THR A 343 -13.73 22.55 -15.02
N ALA A 344 -13.68 23.52 -14.10
CA ALA A 344 -14.47 23.51 -12.87
C ALA A 344 -15.98 23.35 -13.16
N GLN A 345 -16.52 24.06 -14.16
CA GLN A 345 -17.92 23.97 -14.54
C GLN A 345 -18.34 22.56 -15.00
N ILE A 346 -17.49 21.86 -15.76
CA ILE A 346 -17.77 20.47 -16.17
C ILE A 346 -17.76 19.56 -14.94
N ARG A 347 -16.79 19.72 -14.03
CA ARG A 347 -16.73 18.98 -12.77
C ARG A 347 -17.97 19.21 -11.90
N ASP A 348 -18.43 20.46 -11.77
CA ASP A 348 -19.65 20.83 -11.02
C ASP A 348 -20.90 20.14 -11.59
N GLN A 349 -21.07 20.17 -12.92
CA GLN A 349 -22.21 19.54 -13.60
C GLN A 349 -22.25 18.02 -13.39
N TRP A 350 -21.11 17.35 -13.49
CA TRP A 350 -21.03 15.90 -13.21
C TRP A 350 -21.24 15.60 -11.72
N ALA A 351 -20.65 16.39 -10.81
CA ALA A 351 -20.85 16.22 -9.37
C ALA A 351 -22.33 16.33 -8.99
N GLN A 352 -23.04 17.32 -9.54
CA GLN A 352 -24.48 17.50 -9.34
C GLN A 352 -25.30 16.30 -9.87
N ALA A 353 -24.97 15.80 -11.06
CA ALA A 353 -25.71 14.68 -11.66
C ALA A 353 -25.46 13.34 -10.96
N ILE A 354 -24.23 13.07 -10.53
CA ILE A 354 -23.91 11.88 -9.72
C ILE A 354 -24.62 12.00 -8.37
N ALA A 355 -24.61 13.18 -7.73
CA ALA A 355 -25.31 13.41 -6.46
C ALA A 355 -26.83 13.13 -6.54
N GLN A 356 -27.49 13.45 -7.66
CA GLN A 356 -28.92 13.18 -7.87
C GLN A 356 -29.27 11.69 -7.97
N THR A 357 -28.33 10.84 -8.42
CA THR A 357 -28.57 9.39 -8.59
C THR A 357 -27.95 8.54 -7.49
N TYR A 358 -26.89 9.01 -6.82
CA TYR A 358 -26.12 8.27 -5.81
C TYR A 358 -26.96 7.59 -4.69
N PRO A 359 -28.00 8.23 -4.11
CA PRO A 359 -28.83 7.58 -3.09
C PRO A 359 -29.61 6.38 -3.64
N LYS A 360 -29.87 6.34 -4.96
CA LYS A 360 -30.64 5.29 -5.66
C LYS A 360 -29.77 4.14 -6.18
N LEU A 361 -28.45 4.28 -6.19
CA LEU A 361 -27.54 3.23 -6.67
C LEU A 361 -27.49 2.05 -5.68
N PRO A 362 -27.25 0.81 -6.15
CA PRO A 362 -26.90 -0.32 -5.28
C PRO A 362 -25.60 -0.07 -4.50
N ASP A 363 -25.45 -0.71 -3.34
CA ASP A 363 -24.26 -0.56 -2.49
C ASP A 363 -22.94 -0.91 -3.20
N ALA A 364 -22.96 -1.87 -4.12
CA ALA A 364 -21.78 -2.22 -4.92
C ALA A 364 -21.31 -1.03 -5.80
N GLN A 365 -22.23 -0.35 -6.47
CA GLN A 365 -21.93 0.82 -7.30
C GLN A 365 -21.53 2.03 -6.47
N ARG A 366 -22.18 2.26 -5.31
CA ARG A 366 -21.72 3.27 -4.33
C ARG A 366 -20.28 3.03 -3.90
N LYS A 367 -19.93 1.79 -3.52
CA LYS A 367 -18.57 1.40 -3.14
C LYS A 367 -17.57 1.62 -4.28
N GLN A 368 -17.92 1.27 -5.52
CA GLN A 368 -17.06 1.54 -6.68
C GLN A 368 -16.77 3.04 -6.87
N ILE A 369 -17.80 3.91 -6.80
CA ILE A 369 -17.60 5.37 -6.86
C ILE A 369 -16.68 5.87 -5.74
N THR A 370 -16.78 5.28 -4.54
CA THR A 370 -15.94 5.69 -3.41
C THR A 370 -14.48 5.24 -3.52
N GLN A 371 -14.17 4.32 -4.43
CA GLN A 371 -12.81 3.89 -4.74
C GLN A 371 -12.15 4.73 -5.86
N MET A 372 -12.89 5.65 -6.50
CA MET A 372 -12.40 6.45 -7.62
C MET A 372 -11.17 7.33 -7.28
N PRO A 373 -11.03 7.94 -6.09
CA PRO A 373 -9.81 8.68 -5.74
C PRO A 373 -8.54 7.82 -5.80
N ARG A 374 -8.59 6.60 -5.25
CA ARG A 374 -7.50 5.60 -5.31
C ARG A 374 -7.19 5.22 -6.76
N LEU A 375 -8.23 4.98 -7.55
CA LEU A 375 -8.14 4.59 -8.96
C LEU A 375 -7.50 5.68 -9.84
N ALA A 376 -7.89 6.94 -9.64
CA ALA A 376 -7.28 8.09 -10.31
C ALA A 376 -5.78 8.20 -9.97
N ALA A 377 -5.42 8.10 -8.69
CA ALA A 377 -4.02 8.14 -8.27
C ALA A 377 -3.19 6.97 -8.84
N ALA A 378 -3.75 5.75 -8.86
CA ALA A 378 -3.09 4.58 -9.44
C ALA A 378 -2.84 4.75 -10.95
N LEU A 379 -3.81 5.28 -11.70
CA LEU A 379 -3.66 5.56 -13.13
C LEU A 379 -2.57 6.60 -13.41
N ARG A 380 -2.47 7.67 -12.61
CA ARG A 380 -1.40 8.70 -12.75
C ARG A 380 0.00 8.12 -12.55
N VAL A 381 0.16 7.17 -11.61
CA VAL A 381 1.44 6.48 -11.37
C VAL A 381 1.76 5.49 -12.49
N TRP A 382 0.79 4.67 -12.89
CA TRP A 382 1.01 3.51 -13.75
C TRP A 382 1.00 3.81 -15.24
N TRP A 383 0.06 4.63 -15.74
CA TRP A 383 -0.07 4.84 -17.18
C TRP A 383 1.21 5.36 -17.86
N PRO A 384 2.01 6.26 -17.26
CA PRO A 384 3.30 6.65 -17.80
C PRO A 384 4.26 5.45 -18.01
N THR A 385 4.22 4.43 -17.13
CA THR A 385 5.13 3.27 -17.18
C THR A 385 4.65 2.16 -18.12
N VAL A 386 3.43 2.24 -18.68
CA VAL A 386 2.92 1.21 -19.61
C VAL A 386 3.58 1.37 -20.99
N PRO A 387 4.23 0.31 -21.53
CA PRO A 387 4.77 0.32 -22.89
C PRO A 387 3.70 0.56 -23.96
N GLU A 388 4.07 1.24 -25.05
CA GLU A 388 3.11 1.75 -26.04
C GLU A 388 2.30 0.64 -26.73
N ASN A 389 2.90 -0.54 -26.97
CA ASN A 389 2.18 -1.70 -27.50
C ASN A 389 1.08 -2.21 -26.56
N GLN A 390 1.28 -2.15 -25.24
CA GLN A 390 0.26 -2.46 -24.23
C GLN A 390 -0.78 -1.34 -24.14
N LYS A 391 -0.38 -0.05 -24.22
CA LYS A 391 -1.31 1.08 -24.29
C LYS A 391 -2.28 0.96 -25.46
N VAL A 392 -1.81 0.51 -26.63
CA VAL A 392 -2.68 0.19 -27.77
C VAL A 392 -3.72 -0.89 -27.42
N GLN A 393 -3.32 -1.98 -26.76
CA GLN A 393 -4.26 -3.03 -26.34
C GLN A 393 -5.31 -2.51 -25.34
N TYR A 394 -4.90 -1.72 -24.35
CA TYR A 394 -5.83 -1.07 -23.41
C TYR A 394 -6.79 -0.13 -24.15
N ARG A 395 -6.29 0.76 -25.01
CA ARG A 395 -7.13 1.66 -25.82
C ARG A 395 -8.13 0.92 -26.70
N GLN A 396 -7.76 -0.19 -27.33
CA GLN A 396 -8.70 -1.00 -28.11
C GLN A 396 -9.77 -1.65 -27.20
N THR A 397 -9.37 -2.19 -26.05
CA THR A 397 -10.30 -2.79 -25.06
C THR A 397 -11.28 -1.75 -24.52
N TRP A 398 -10.79 -0.55 -24.20
CA TRP A 398 -11.60 0.59 -23.76
C TRP A 398 -12.52 1.08 -24.89
N LYS A 399 -12.01 1.19 -26.13
CA LYS A 399 -12.79 1.58 -27.31
C LYS A 399 -13.92 0.59 -27.62
N GLN A 400 -13.70 -0.71 -27.42
CA GLN A 400 -14.77 -1.73 -27.52
C GLN A 400 -15.80 -1.58 -26.39
N SER A 401 -15.34 -1.46 -25.14
CA SER A 401 -16.18 -1.33 -23.94
C SER A 401 -17.06 -0.08 -23.96
N LEU A 402 -16.53 1.04 -24.47
CA LEU A 402 -17.26 2.28 -24.70
C LEU A 402 -18.08 2.21 -26.01
N GLY A 403 -17.56 1.51 -27.02
CA GLY A 403 -18.04 1.48 -28.41
C GLY A 403 -19.42 0.87 -28.62
N GLY A 404 -19.92 0.05 -27.69
CA GLY A 404 -21.30 -0.47 -27.70
C GLY A 404 -22.38 0.62 -27.74
N ALA A 405 -22.03 1.88 -27.43
CA ALA A 405 -22.83 3.07 -27.77
C ALA A 405 -21.98 4.32 -28.12
N GLY A 406 -20.68 4.34 -27.77
CA GLY A 406 -19.81 5.53 -27.83
C GLY A 406 -19.39 5.97 -29.24
N GLY A 407 -19.54 5.13 -30.26
CA GLY A 407 -19.18 5.47 -31.64
C GLY A 407 -19.89 6.73 -32.17
N GLN A 408 -21.10 7.02 -31.67
CA GLN A 408 -21.88 8.21 -32.04
C GLN A 408 -21.45 9.51 -31.35
N VAL A 409 -20.49 9.49 -30.42
CA VAL A 409 -19.99 10.72 -29.75
C VAL A 409 -18.77 11.26 -30.47
N ALA A 410 -17.77 10.40 -30.73
CA ALA A 410 -16.55 10.80 -31.44
C ALA A 410 -16.84 11.23 -32.90
N ALA A 411 -17.72 10.52 -33.61
CA ALA A 411 -18.05 10.81 -35.01
C ALA A 411 -18.80 12.14 -35.22
N GLN A 412 -19.40 12.71 -34.17
CA GLN A 412 -20.13 13.99 -34.22
C GLN A 412 -19.32 15.19 -33.72
N SER A 413 -18.06 14.97 -33.30
CA SER A 413 -17.14 16.01 -32.83
C SER A 413 -16.14 16.48 -33.90
N ALA A 414 -16.18 15.88 -35.10
CA ALA A 414 -15.37 16.33 -36.22
C ALA A 414 -15.92 17.68 -36.76
N PRO A 415 -15.06 18.63 -37.17
CA PRO A 415 -15.49 19.93 -37.64
C PRO A 415 -16.12 19.84 -39.04
N ALA A 416 -17.42 19.57 -39.08
CA ALA A 416 -18.22 19.86 -40.27
C ALA A 416 -18.25 21.38 -40.50
N SER A 417 -18.13 21.78 -41.77
CA SER A 417 -18.03 23.19 -42.16
C SER A 417 -19.21 24.03 -41.68
N THR A 418 -18.90 25.26 -41.26
CA THR A 418 -19.76 26.46 -41.20
C THR A 418 -21.23 26.31 -41.57
N ALA A 419 -22.08 26.83 -40.67
CA ALA A 419 -23.51 27.14 -40.84
C ALA A 419 -24.55 26.05 -40.54
N GLN A 420 -24.57 25.54 -39.31
CA GLN A 420 -25.85 25.33 -38.62
C GLN A 420 -25.70 25.38 -37.09
N SER A 421 -26.54 26.16 -36.42
CA SER A 421 -26.62 26.25 -34.95
C SER A 421 -27.29 25.00 -34.39
N GLY A 422 -26.52 23.92 -34.21
CA GLY A 422 -27.04 22.60 -33.88
C GLY A 422 -26.21 21.85 -32.83
N GLY A 423 -26.57 22.06 -31.55
CA GLY A 423 -26.40 21.07 -30.47
C GLY A 423 -25.03 20.42 -30.29
N ALA A 424 -24.12 21.11 -29.59
CA ALA A 424 -23.18 20.39 -28.73
C ALA A 424 -24.02 19.48 -27.80
N LYS A 425 -23.79 18.16 -27.85
CA LYS A 425 -24.48 17.20 -26.97
C LYS A 425 -24.33 17.70 -25.54
N THR A 426 -25.44 18.03 -24.90
CA THR A 426 -25.42 18.58 -23.55
C THR A 426 -24.74 17.57 -22.63
N VAL A 427 -24.08 18.07 -21.57
CA VAL A 427 -23.44 17.20 -20.58
C VAL A 427 -24.46 16.19 -20.02
N GLN A 428 -25.75 16.55 -19.97
CA GLN A 428 -26.87 15.67 -19.66
C GLN A 428 -27.00 14.44 -20.56
N GLU A 429 -26.81 14.55 -21.89
CA GLU A 429 -26.87 13.38 -22.79
C GLU A 429 -25.62 12.50 -22.68
N MET A 430 -24.43 13.11 -22.50
CA MET A 430 -23.22 12.36 -22.14
C MET A 430 -23.39 11.60 -20.82
N MET A 431 -24.08 12.18 -19.84
CA MET A 431 -24.33 11.53 -18.54
C MET A 431 -25.42 10.46 -18.63
N ARG A 432 -26.48 10.63 -19.43
CA ARG A 432 -27.47 9.58 -19.71
C ARG A 432 -26.82 8.38 -20.40
N GLN A 433 -25.92 8.64 -21.35
CA GLN A 433 -25.12 7.62 -22.00
C GLN A 433 -24.11 6.97 -21.04
N SER A 434 -23.42 7.75 -20.20
CA SER A 434 -22.49 7.26 -19.18
C SER A 434 -23.19 6.36 -18.15
N GLN A 435 -24.43 6.68 -17.74
CA GLN A 435 -25.23 5.83 -16.86
C GLN A 435 -25.56 4.47 -17.48
N MET A 436 -25.91 4.42 -18.77
CA MET A 436 -26.10 3.14 -19.49
C MET A 436 -24.78 2.37 -19.67
N GLN A 437 -23.67 3.09 -19.85
CA GLN A 437 -22.32 2.51 -19.98
C GLN A 437 -21.67 2.17 -18.64
N HIS A 438 -22.25 2.56 -17.50
CA HIS A 438 -21.64 2.46 -16.18
C HIS A 438 -21.26 1.02 -15.82
N GLN A 439 -22.08 0.03 -16.20
CA GLN A 439 -21.76 -1.38 -15.93
C GLN A 439 -20.55 -1.88 -16.76
N SER A 440 -20.49 -1.54 -18.05
CA SER A 440 -19.34 -1.86 -18.91
C SER A 440 -18.07 -1.14 -18.45
N PHE A 441 -18.20 0.13 -18.06
CA PHE A 441 -17.15 0.94 -17.47
C PHE A 441 -16.64 0.32 -16.15
N MET A 442 -17.52 -0.14 -15.26
CA MET A 442 -17.10 -0.76 -14.00
C MET A 442 -16.44 -2.13 -14.17
N ASN A 443 -16.92 -2.95 -15.11
CA ASN A 443 -16.23 -4.20 -15.48
C ASN A 443 -14.83 -3.91 -16.07
N MET A 444 -14.72 -2.84 -16.86
CA MET A 444 -13.47 -2.37 -17.43
C MET A 444 -12.52 -1.78 -16.36
N MET A 445 -13.02 -1.07 -15.35
CA MET A 445 -12.19 -0.57 -14.24
C MET A 445 -11.67 -1.70 -13.36
N ASP A 446 -12.51 -2.70 -13.06
CA ASP A 446 -12.09 -3.91 -12.34
C ASP A 446 -11.01 -4.68 -13.11
N PHE A 447 -11.17 -4.84 -14.43
CA PHE A 447 -10.14 -5.42 -15.30
C PHE A 447 -8.86 -4.58 -15.33
N SER A 448 -8.94 -3.26 -15.55
CA SER A 448 -7.77 -2.37 -15.59
C SER A 448 -7.05 -2.29 -14.25
N MET A 449 -7.75 -2.42 -13.11
CA MET A 449 -7.11 -2.53 -11.79
C MET A 449 -6.38 -3.87 -11.63
N LYS A 450 -7.03 -4.99 -11.98
CA LYS A 450 -6.38 -6.32 -11.96
C LYS A 450 -5.12 -6.35 -12.85
N MET A 451 -5.20 -5.73 -14.02
CA MET A 451 -4.06 -5.58 -14.94
C MET A 451 -2.97 -4.66 -14.39
N HIS A 452 -3.32 -3.49 -13.85
CA HIS A 452 -2.38 -2.58 -13.19
C HIS A 452 -1.60 -3.29 -12.07
N TYR A 453 -2.32 -3.99 -11.19
CA TYR A 453 -1.73 -4.77 -10.10
C TYR A 453 -0.81 -5.88 -10.64
N SER A 454 -1.16 -6.54 -11.75
CA SER A 454 -0.27 -7.51 -12.40
C SER A 454 1.01 -6.84 -12.95
N THR A 455 0.88 -5.75 -13.71
CA THR A 455 2.02 -5.08 -14.38
C THR A 455 2.97 -4.41 -13.39
N PHE A 456 2.47 -3.75 -12.34
CA PHE A 456 3.29 -3.08 -11.34
C PHE A 456 4.22 -4.05 -10.61
N ASN A 457 3.73 -5.27 -10.31
CA ASN A 457 4.55 -6.30 -9.70
C ASN A 457 5.54 -6.94 -10.68
N SER A 458 5.20 -7.09 -11.96
CA SER A 458 6.16 -7.49 -12.98
C SER A 458 7.31 -6.48 -13.11
N ILE A 459 7.02 -5.18 -13.09
CA ILE A 459 8.05 -4.13 -13.16
C ILE A 459 8.93 -4.15 -11.90
N ASN A 460 8.36 -4.26 -10.70
CA ASN A 460 9.13 -4.36 -9.46
C ASN A 460 9.94 -5.67 -9.34
N ALA A 461 9.51 -6.76 -10.00
CA ALA A 461 10.26 -8.01 -10.07
C ALA A 461 11.38 -8.02 -11.13
N MET A 462 11.32 -7.12 -12.12
CA MET A 462 12.35 -6.95 -13.16
C MET A 462 13.31 -5.78 -12.87
N GLY A 463 12.90 -4.83 -12.03
CA GLY A 463 13.65 -3.64 -11.64
C GLY A 463 14.76 -3.92 -10.64
N GLY A 464 15.78 -4.68 -11.05
CA GLY A 464 17.04 -4.78 -10.31
C GLY A 464 17.64 -3.39 -10.09
N ASN A 465 17.89 -3.04 -8.82
CA ASN A 465 18.31 -1.69 -8.42
C ASN A 465 19.67 -1.30 -9.06
N PRO A 466 19.74 -0.24 -9.90
CA PRO A 466 20.99 0.18 -10.54
C PRO A 466 21.95 0.93 -9.61
N TYR A 467 21.54 1.28 -8.38
CA TYR A 467 22.37 2.05 -7.44
C TYR A 467 23.26 1.16 -6.57
N ARG A 468 24.36 0.67 -7.16
CA ARG A 468 25.45 -0.01 -6.44
C ARG A 468 26.35 1.02 -5.74
N VAL A 469 26.09 1.30 -4.46
CA VAL A 469 26.99 2.12 -3.63
C VAL A 469 28.21 1.28 -3.22
N VAL A 470 29.38 1.64 -3.74
CA VAL A 470 30.67 1.05 -3.34
C VAL A 470 31.25 1.85 -2.18
N ASN A 471 31.69 1.18 -1.11
CA ASN A 471 32.36 1.83 0.02
C ASN A 471 33.80 2.25 -0.36
N ALA A 472 34.33 3.29 0.30
CA ALA A 472 35.53 4.05 -0.06
C ALA A 472 36.89 3.29 0.04
N TYR A 473 36.89 1.96 0.10
CA TYR A 473 38.10 1.14 0.27
C TYR A 473 38.25 -0.04 -0.71
N GLY A 474 37.45 -0.10 -1.77
CA GLY A 474 37.80 -0.73 -3.06
C GLY A 474 38.51 -2.11 -3.03
N ASN A 475 38.03 -3.07 -2.22
CA ASN A 475 38.59 -4.42 -2.17
C ASN A 475 37.47 -5.47 -2.03
N PRO A 476 37.45 -6.57 -2.81
CA PRO A 476 36.38 -7.55 -2.79
C PRO A 476 36.59 -8.66 -1.74
N TYR A 477 35.50 -9.00 -1.05
CA TYR A 477 35.25 -10.28 -0.39
C TYR A 477 33.76 -10.61 -0.56
#